data_AF-A0A6J6GNP8-F1
#
_entry.id   AF-A0A6J6GNP8-F1
#
_cell.length_a   1.000
_cell.length_b   1.000
_cell.length_c   1.000
_cell.angle_alpha   90.00
_cell.angle_beta   90.00
_cell.angle_gamma   90.00
#
_symmetry.space_group_name_H-M   'P 1'
#
loop_
_entity.id
_entity.type
_entity.pdbx_description
1 polymer ?
#
loop_
_entity_poly.entity_id
_entity_poly.type
_entity_poly.pdbx_seq_one_letter_code
_entity_poly.pdbx_strand_id
1 'polypeptide(L)'
;MTLTDVAPAVLAAVDPAVDPAADPAADPAADPAVSDDVEVVLPDSMNGTEMRATAARAGDPSAQEAALADLAERVVLRDRAVGPVSVLLVVCVVFCAVAALAGRGRAARTLAPIVAAYPTVTFLSGLVAYHQLPLGFVVVMTLCVSAVLGWLAVGICSRWGPWAPIGALIGLLWVVMVVDVCTGGRLQINTPLGYTPTVAGRFQGFGNLSFGLVGAAAVVTAVLTLQRATSGRPTVVAPVWVAAFVGAVTTVAVAAPAFGSDVGGTLAVLPSFAVLIALMSGRRISWQRLGLVGLATVVTVAALAFVDRARAADSRTHLGRFLDELLAGDGWLIIRRKLRANVAIFTSSFWSFVLVGVLVLLAVVAWRRRESVLPAVRRRPALRVFLAGLATVAVLGFALNDSGLAVPSIMLAVVVPWLVATLVAVVPRAGR
;
A
#
# COMPACT_ATOMS: atom_id res chain seq x y z
N MET A 1 -2.55 -19.97 1.22
CA MET A 1 -1.54 -19.62 2.23
C MET A 1 -2.16 -19.76 3.59
N THR A 2 -1.82 -20.89 4.19
CA THR A 2 -2.13 -21.36 5.53
C THR A 2 -0.78 -21.76 6.17
N LEU A 3 -0.72 -21.96 7.48
CA LEU A 3 0.53 -22.26 8.19
C LEU A 3 1.25 -23.53 7.67
N THR A 4 0.54 -24.40 6.94
CA THR A 4 1.08 -25.50 6.13
C THR A 4 2.29 -25.11 5.27
N ASP A 5 2.29 -23.89 4.70
CA ASP A 5 3.33 -23.42 3.78
C ASP A 5 4.63 -22.99 4.50
N VAL A 6 4.66 -23.12 5.83
CA VAL A 6 5.78 -22.74 6.72
C VAL A 6 6.26 -23.94 7.57
N ALA A 7 5.39 -24.92 7.82
CA ALA A 7 5.64 -26.08 8.69
C ALA A 7 7.01 -26.78 8.47
N PRO A 8 7.42 -27.20 7.25
CA PRO A 8 8.72 -27.88 7.06
C PRO A 8 9.93 -27.01 7.45
N ALA A 9 9.86 -25.70 7.21
CA ALA A 9 10.92 -24.77 7.59
C ALA A 9 11.00 -24.52 9.10
N VAL A 10 9.91 -24.75 9.83
CA VAL A 10 9.87 -24.71 11.30
C VAL A 10 10.35 -26.05 11.87
N LEU A 11 9.92 -27.18 11.31
CA LEU A 11 10.35 -28.52 11.72
C LEU A 11 11.87 -28.67 11.61
N ALA A 12 12.45 -28.41 10.43
CA ALA A 12 13.91 -28.48 10.22
C ALA A 12 14.72 -27.41 11.01
N ALA A 13 14.05 -26.47 11.69
CA ALA A 13 14.66 -25.50 12.60
C ALA A 13 14.48 -25.85 14.09
N VAL A 14 13.57 -26.77 14.42
CA VAL A 14 13.27 -27.25 15.78
C VAL A 14 13.91 -28.62 16.02
N ASP A 15 13.94 -29.49 15.01
CA ASP A 15 14.66 -30.76 15.02
C ASP A 15 15.52 -30.91 13.75
N PRO A 16 16.87 -30.81 13.87
CA PRO A 16 17.78 -30.97 12.74
C PRO A 16 18.04 -32.45 12.36
N ALA A 17 17.44 -33.43 13.05
CA ALA A 17 17.51 -34.84 12.66
C ALA A 17 16.50 -35.20 11.54
N VAL A 18 15.48 -34.36 11.32
CA VAL A 18 14.47 -34.55 10.26
C VAL A 18 15.03 -34.06 8.92
N ASP A 19 15.83 -34.90 8.25
CA ASP A 19 16.21 -34.69 6.85
C ASP A 19 14.99 -34.94 5.93
N PRO A 20 14.47 -33.92 5.23
CA PRO A 20 13.32 -34.08 4.33
C PRO A 20 13.61 -34.90 3.07
N ALA A 21 14.84 -35.38 2.87
CA ALA A 21 15.24 -36.29 1.80
C ALA A 21 15.53 -37.73 2.29
N ALA A 22 15.38 -38.05 3.58
CA ALA A 22 15.62 -39.39 4.11
C ALA A 22 14.51 -40.39 3.72
N ASP A 23 14.90 -41.54 3.18
CA ASP A 23 14.03 -42.69 2.97
C ASP A 23 13.75 -43.38 4.32
N PRO A 24 12.47 -43.52 4.76
CA PRO A 24 12.14 -44.09 6.07
C PRO A 24 12.51 -45.57 6.25
N ALA A 25 13.04 -46.24 5.22
CA ALA A 25 13.49 -47.64 5.29
C ALA A 25 14.94 -47.83 5.82
N ALA A 26 15.67 -46.76 6.19
CA ALA A 26 17.14 -46.79 6.26
C ALA A 26 17.78 -47.12 7.63
N ASP A 27 17.16 -46.84 8.78
CA ASP A 27 17.78 -47.04 10.11
C ASP A 27 16.82 -47.68 11.15
N PRO A 28 17.14 -48.88 11.69
CA PRO A 28 16.34 -49.57 12.69
C PRO A 28 16.79 -49.33 14.16
N ALA A 29 17.66 -48.35 14.44
CA ALA A 29 18.40 -48.25 15.72
C ALA A 29 18.08 -47.02 16.61
N ALA A 30 16.91 -46.39 16.45
CA ALA A 30 16.45 -45.28 17.32
C ALA A 30 15.71 -45.77 18.59
N ASP A 31 15.92 -45.06 19.71
CA ASP A 31 15.38 -45.38 21.05
C ASP A 31 13.90 -44.94 21.18
N PRO A 32 12.94 -45.77 21.62
CA PRO A 32 11.51 -45.52 21.45
C PRO A 32 10.90 -44.62 22.54
N ALA A 33 11.59 -43.52 22.88
CA ALA A 33 11.16 -42.56 23.90
C ALA A 33 11.06 -41.14 23.30
N VAL A 34 9.86 -40.57 23.36
CA VAL A 34 9.47 -39.28 22.76
C VAL A 34 9.27 -39.33 21.24
N SER A 35 8.18 -39.96 20.80
CA SER A 35 7.44 -39.51 19.62
C SER A 35 5.96 -39.32 19.95
N ASP A 36 5.53 -38.06 20.01
CA ASP A 36 4.13 -37.68 19.74
C ASP A 36 4.11 -37.31 18.25
N ASP A 37 4.00 -38.34 17.39
CA ASP A 37 4.12 -38.21 15.94
C ASP A 37 2.95 -37.41 15.36
N VAL A 38 3.12 -36.08 15.34
CA VAL A 38 2.36 -35.21 14.44
C VAL A 38 2.84 -35.52 13.03
N GLU A 39 2.15 -36.45 12.35
CA GLU A 39 2.40 -36.81 10.95
C GLU A 39 2.16 -35.60 10.05
N VAL A 40 3.19 -34.75 9.88
CA VAL A 40 3.12 -33.56 9.04
C VAL A 40 3.24 -33.98 7.58
N VAL A 41 2.08 -34.33 7.01
CA VAL A 41 1.91 -34.58 5.58
C VAL A 41 2.31 -33.34 4.79
N LEU A 42 3.57 -33.33 4.32
CA LEU A 42 4.09 -32.29 3.46
C LEU A 42 3.43 -32.40 2.07
N PRO A 43 2.95 -31.30 1.48
CA PRO A 43 2.32 -31.36 0.17
C PRO A 43 3.36 -31.58 -0.94
N ASP A 44 3.03 -32.43 -1.91
CA ASP A 44 3.87 -32.84 -3.06
C ASP A 44 4.56 -31.68 -3.82
N SER A 45 4.02 -30.46 -3.71
CA SER A 45 4.70 -29.24 -4.14
C SER A 45 4.24 -28.01 -3.36
N MET A 46 5.18 -27.12 -3.05
CA MET A 46 4.92 -25.79 -2.46
C MET A 46 5.24 -24.68 -3.45
N ASN A 47 4.38 -23.65 -3.52
CA ASN A 47 4.56 -22.50 -4.40
C ASN A 47 5.20 -21.35 -3.61
N GLY A 48 6.51 -21.08 -3.78
CA GLY A 48 7.14 -19.98 -3.02
C GLY A 48 8.66 -19.83 -3.20
N THR A 49 9.31 -19.41 -2.12
CA THR A 49 10.76 -19.55 -1.91
C THR A 49 10.92 -20.46 -0.70
N GLU A 50 11.88 -21.37 -0.74
CA GLU A 50 12.28 -22.15 0.43
C GLU A 50 12.69 -21.20 1.57
N MET A 51 12.08 -21.36 2.75
CA MET A 51 12.50 -20.64 3.95
C MET A 51 13.59 -21.45 4.65
N ARG A 52 14.85 -21.13 4.35
CA ARG A 52 16.00 -21.74 5.05
C ARG A 52 16.20 -21.09 6.41
N ALA A 53 16.28 -21.92 7.44
CA ALA A 53 16.76 -21.49 8.74
C ALA A 53 18.26 -21.13 8.64
N THR A 54 18.57 -19.84 8.62
CA THR A 54 19.95 -19.40 8.83
C THR A 54 20.35 -19.71 10.26
N ALA A 55 21.50 -20.35 10.47
CA ALA A 55 22.02 -20.68 11.79
C ALA A 55 21.90 -19.48 12.74
N ALA A 56 21.39 -19.73 13.94
CA ALA A 56 21.20 -18.72 14.97
C ALA A 56 22.50 -17.93 15.20
N ARG A 57 22.42 -16.60 15.35
CA ARG A 57 23.58 -15.81 15.74
C ARG A 57 24.03 -16.30 17.12
N ALA A 58 25.30 -16.71 17.22
CA ALA A 58 25.89 -17.14 18.49
C ALA A 58 25.61 -16.09 19.58
N GLY A 59 24.87 -16.52 20.61
CA GLY A 59 24.24 -15.66 21.62
C GLY A 59 23.44 -16.49 22.61
N ASP A 60 22.88 -15.84 23.62
CA ASP A 60 22.08 -16.49 24.67
C ASP A 60 20.75 -17.02 24.11
N PRO A 61 20.47 -18.34 24.19
CA PRO A 61 19.20 -18.93 23.76
C PRO A 61 17.99 -18.29 24.46
N SER A 62 18.13 -17.93 25.73
CA SER A 62 17.07 -17.29 26.54
C SER A 62 16.66 -15.93 25.97
N ALA A 63 17.65 -15.13 25.54
CA ALA A 63 17.43 -13.85 24.88
C ALA A 63 16.82 -14.02 23.46
N GLN A 64 17.14 -15.10 22.75
CA GLN A 64 16.53 -15.43 21.46
C GLN A 64 15.07 -15.86 21.61
N GLU A 65 14.76 -16.72 22.59
CA GLU A 65 13.40 -17.14 22.93
C GLU A 65 12.52 -15.93 23.30
N ALA A 66 13.01 -15.06 24.19
CA ALA A 66 12.32 -13.84 24.58
C ALA A 66 12.06 -12.88 23.39
N ALA A 67 13.00 -12.79 22.43
CA ALA A 67 12.83 -11.99 21.22
C ALA A 67 11.79 -12.58 20.25
N LEU A 68 11.69 -13.91 20.17
CA LEU A 68 10.65 -14.59 19.40
C LEU A 68 9.26 -14.46 20.07
N ALA A 69 9.21 -14.46 21.40
CA ALA A 69 7.98 -14.20 22.16
C ALA A 69 7.45 -12.77 21.96
N ASP A 70 8.28 -11.71 22.06
CA ASP A 70 7.88 -10.32 21.76
C ASP A 70 7.32 -10.19 20.33
N LEU A 71 7.96 -10.87 19.38
CA LEU A 71 7.53 -10.90 17.99
C LEU A 71 6.17 -11.60 17.83
N ALA A 72 5.96 -12.73 18.51
CA ALA A 72 4.69 -13.47 18.48
C ALA A 72 3.54 -12.64 19.09
N GLU A 73 3.74 -12.01 20.26
CA GLU A 73 2.76 -11.11 20.86
C GLU A 73 2.41 -9.94 19.93
N ARG A 74 3.42 -9.34 19.28
CA ARG A 74 3.23 -8.25 18.32
C ARG A 74 2.43 -8.66 17.10
N VAL A 75 2.68 -9.86 16.57
CA VAL A 75 1.90 -10.45 15.48
C VAL A 75 0.44 -10.68 15.92
N VAL A 76 0.23 -11.25 17.12
CA VAL A 76 -1.12 -11.51 17.66
C VAL A 76 -1.90 -10.21 17.91
N LEU A 77 -1.29 -9.15 18.47
CA LEU A 77 -2.00 -7.88 18.61
C LEU A 77 -2.25 -7.22 17.25
N ARG A 78 -1.30 -7.28 16.31
CA ARG A 78 -1.49 -6.73 14.95
C ARG A 78 -2.70 -7.37 14.25
N ASP A 79 -2.83 -8.70 14.34
CA ASP A 79 -3.93 -9.45 13.73
C ASP A 79 -5.28 -9.18 14.43
N ARG A 80 -5.27 -8.85 15.73
CA ARG A 80 -6.45 -8.34 16.45
C ARG A 80 -6.75 -6.86 16.17
N ALA A 81 -5.74 -6.06 15.83
CA ALA A 81 -5.85 -4.60 15.64
C ALA A 81 -6.26 -4.19 14.22
N VAL A 82 -5.84 -4.93 13.19
CA VAL A 82 -6.13 -4.60 11.78
C VAL A 82 -7.62 -4.38 11.51
N GLY A 83 -8.50 -5.20 12.10
CA GLY A 83 -9.96 -5.05 11.98
C GLY A 83 -10.47 -3.73 12.57
N PRO A 84 -10.40 -3.51 13.89
CA PRO A 84 -10.86 -2.28 14.54
C PRO A 84 -10.22 -0.99 13.99
N VAL A 85 -8.92 -1.00 13.67
CA VAL A 85 -8.21 0.15 13.08
C VAL A 85 -8.70 0.44 11.66
N SER A 86 -8.90 -0.59 10.83
CA SER A 86 -9.46 -0.41 9.48
C SER A 86 -10.91 0.07 9.52
N VAL A 87 -11.74 -0.46 10.42
CA VAL A 87 -13.13 -0.02 10.61
C VAL A 87 -13.16 1.45 11.04
N LEU A 88 -12.32 1.87 11.99
CA LEU A 88 -12.28 3.26 12.45
C LEU A 88 -11.81 4.22 11.35
N LEU A 89 -10.78 3.86 10.57
CA LEU A 89 -10.36 4.60 9.38
C LEU A 89 -11.53 4.78 8.39
N VAL A 90 -12.21 3.68 8.06
CA VAL A 90 -13.36 3.67 7.13
C VAL A 90 -14.49 4.55 7.65
N VAL A 91 -14.82 4.47 8.93
CA VAL A 91 -15.83 5.32 9.58
C VAL A 91 -15.44 6.80 9.48
N CYS A 92 -14.17 7.17 9.74
CA CYS A 92 -13.69 8.55 9.59
C CYS A 92 -13.72 9.02 8.13
N VAL A 93 -13.36 8.18 7.15
CA VAL A 93 -13.46 8.47 5.70
C VAL A 93 -14.92 8.72 5.29
N VAL A 94 -15.84 7.85 5.71
CA VAL A 94 -17.28 7.96 5.41
C VAL A 94 -17.87 9.21 6.04
N PHE A 95 -17.60 9.50 7.31
CA PHE A 95 -18.06 10.74 7.95
C PHE A 95 -17.47 12.00 7.28
N CYS A 96 -16.20 11.98 6.87
CA CYS A 96 -15.58 13.09 6.16
C CYS A 96 -16.26 13.35 4.80
N ALA A 97 -16.53 12.28 4.04
CA ALA A 97 -17.29 12.35 2.79
C ALA A 97 -18.72 12.86 3.03
N VAL A 98 -19.50 12.19 3.89
CA VAL A 98 -20.89 12.57 4.19
C VAL A 98 -21.00 14.03 4.68
N ALA A 99 -20.09 14.48 5.53
CA ALA A 99 -20.04 15.88 5.97
C ALA A 99 -19.82 16.87 4.82
N ALA A 100 -18.92 16.56 3.88
CA ALA A 100 -18.67 17.40 2.71
C ALA A 100 -19.89 17.47 1.78
N LEU A 101 -20.49 16.31 1.51
CA LEU A 101 -21.58 16.14 0.54
C LEU A 101 -22.92 16.71 1.06
N ALA A 102 -23.16 16.60 2.36
CA ALA A 102 -24.27 17.26 3.07
C ALA A 102 -24.06 18.78 3.28
N GLY A 103 -22.99 19.37 2.74
CA GLY A 103 -22.71 20.81 2.86
C GLY A 103 -22.22 21.25 4.25
N ARG A 104 -21.95 20.31 5.17
CA ARG A 104 -21.40 20.57 6.52
C ARG A 104 -19.89 20.85 6.44
N GLY A 105 -19.51 21.84 5.64
CA GLY A 105 -18.13 22.22 5.33
C GLY A 105 -17.28 22.72 6.50
N ARG A 106 -17.82 22.81 7.72
CA ARG A 106 -17.02 22.89 8.96
C ARG A 106 -16.52 21.50 9.34
N ALA A 107 -17.44 20.58 9.66
CA ALA A 107 -17.13 19.20 10.04
C ALA A 107 -16.25 18.47 9.01
N ALA A 108 -16.50 18.66 7.71
CA ALA A 108 -15.65 18.09 6.66
C ALA A 108 -14.18 18.54 6.77
N ARG A 109 -13.93 19.84 7.03
CA ARG A 109 -12.58 20.39 7.21
C ARG A 109 -11.94 20.04 8.55
N THR A 110 -12.73 19.72 9.57
CA THR A 110 -12.24 19.17 10.85
C THR A 110 -11.83 17.70 10.71
N LEU A 111 -12.59 16.90 9.96
CA LEU A 111 -12.34 15.47 9.77
C LEU A 111 -11.21 15.20 8.76
N ALA A 112 -11.11 15.97 7.67
CA ALA A 112 -10.11 15.77 6.64
C ALA A 112 -8.64 15.65 7.14
N PRO A 113 -8.12 16.49 8.05
CA PRO A 113 -6.75 16.34 8.53
C PRO A 113 -6.57 15.10 9.43
N ILE A 114 -7.61 14.68 10.16
CA ILE A 114 -7.57 13.44 10.95
C ILE A 114 -7.45 12.24 10.01
N VAL A 115 -8.30 12.18 8.98
CA VAL A 115 -8.30 11.11 7.96
C VAL A 115 -6.98 11.07 7.19
N ALA A 116 -6.40 12.22 6.82
CA ALA A 116 -5.14 12.30 6.11
C ALA A 116 -3.92 11.90 6.97
N ALA A 117 -3.98 12.10 8.29
CA ALA A 117 -2.93 11.69 9.23
C ALA A 117 -2.99 10.18 9.57
N TYR A 118 -4.18 9.58 9.54
CA TYR A 118 -4.44 8.24 10.09
C TYR A 118 -3.57 7.11 9.52
N PRO A 119 -3.34 6.99 8.20
CA PRO A 119 -2.45 5.96 7.68
C PRO A 119 -1.02 6.14 8.18
N THR A 120 -0.51 7.38 8.18
CA THR A 120 0.85 7.72 8.65
C THR A 120 1.05 7.31 10.10
N VAL A 121 0.10 7.64 10.99
CA VAL A 121 0.14 7.26 12.40
C VAL A 121 0.09 5.74 12.57
N THR A 122 -0.66 5.04 11.72
CA THR A 122 -0.78 3.57 11.78
C THR A 122 0.50 2.86 11.34
N PHE A 123 1.25 3.39 10.37
CA PHE A 123 2.59 2.87 10.03
C PHE A 123 3.62 3.25 11.10
N LEU A 124 3.61 4.50 11.58
CA LEU A 124 4.54 4.96 12.63
C LEU A 124 4.35 4.24 13.98
N SER A 125 3.22 3.55 14.22
CA SER A 125 3.06 2.72 15.43
C SER A 125 4.07 1.56 15.48
N GLY A 126 4.64 1.14 14.34
CA GLY A 126 5.72 0.15 14.27
C GLY A 126 7.03 0.61 14.92
N LEU A 127 7.20 1.92 15.19
CA LEU A 127 8.36 2.46 15.89
C LEU A 127 8.31 2.28 17.42
N VAL A 128 7.18 1.79 17.97
CA VAL A 128 7.00 1.62 19.42
C VAL A 128 6.53 0.20 19.78
N ALA A 129 6.63 -0.15 21.06
CA ALA A 129 6.12 -1.41 21.62
C ALA A 129 4.59 -1.38 21.79
N TYR A 130 3.84 -1.07 20.73
CA TYR A 130 2.38 -0.93 20.81
C TYR A 130 1.66 -2.24 21.14
N HIS A 131 2.34 -3.38 21.03
CA HIS A 131 1.82 -4.71 21.37
C HIS A 131 1.65 -4.91 22.88
N GLN A 132 2.42 -4.20 23.70
CA GLN A 132 2.30 -4.19 25.16
C GLN A 132 1.11 -3.34 25.65
N LEU A 133 0.36 -2.71 24.74
CA LEU A 133 -0.77 -1.83 25.06
C LEU A 133 -2.12 -2.54 24.81
N PRO A 134 -3.15 -2.31 25.66
CA PRO A 134 -4.47 -2.86 25.44
C PRO A 134 -5.05 -2.47 24.07
N LEU A 135 -5.68 -3.41 23.37
CA LEU A 135 -6.23 -3.21 22.01
C LEU A 135 -7.08 -1.93 21.87
N GLY A 136 -7.98 -1.69 22.83
CA GLY A 136 -8.82 -0.48 22.84
C GLY A 136 -8.02 0.81 23.00
N PHE A 137 -6.92 0.79 23.77
CA PHE A 137 -6.02 1.94 23.92
C PHE A 137 -5.28 2.23 22.62
N VAL A 138 -4.78 1.19 21.92
CA VAL A 138 -4.14 1.35 20.60
C VAL A 138 -5.10 2.00 19.61
N VAL A 139 -6.33 1.48 19.46
CA VAL A 139 -7.34 2.01 18.52
C VAL A 139 -7.68 3.47 18.81
N VAL A 140 -7.86 3.84 20.09
CA VAL A 140 -8.15 5.23 20.49
C VAL A 140 -6.93 6.13 20.29
N MET A 141 -5.73 5.69 20.67
CA MET A 141 -4.50 6.48 20.48
C MET A 141 -4.17 6.71 19.01
N THR A 142 -4.39 5.76 18.10
CA THR A 142 -4.24 5.99 16.66
C THR A 142 -5.11 7.16 16.21
N LEU A 143 -6.36 7.27 16.68
CA LEU A 143 -7.24 8.39 16.37
C LEU A 143 -6.79 9.70 17.05
N CYS A 144 -6.43 9.67 18.33
CA CYS A 144 -5.99 10.85 19.08
C CYS A 144 -4.70 11.45 18.50
N VAL A 145 -3.68 10.63 18.22
CA VAL A 145 -2.42 11.08 17.59
C VAL A 145 -2.68 11.61 16.18
N SER A 146 -3.59 10.99 15.42
CA SER A 146 -4.01 11.51 14.11
C SER A 146 -4.71 12.88 14.21
N ALA A 147 -5.49 13.10 15.26
CA ALA A 147 -6.13 14.39 15.51
C ALA A 147 -5.13 15.47 15.94
N VAL A 148 -4.14 15.13 16.77
CA VAL A 148 -3.05 16.04 17.17
C VAL A 148 -2.18 16.40 15.96
N LEU A 149 -1.73 15.41 15.19
CA LEU A 149 -0.92 15.63 13.98
C LEU A 149 -1.71 16.43 12.93
N GLY A 150 -3.01 16.15 12.78
CA GLY A 150 -3.92 16.92 11.95
C GLY A 150 -4.08 18.38 12.38
N TRP A 151 -4.23 18.63 13.68
CA TRP A 151 -4.31 19.97 14.26
C TRP A 151 -3.01 20.76 14.09
N LEU A 152 -1.85 20.13 14.35
CA LEU A 152 -0.53 20.71 14.12
C LEU A 152 -0.34 21.10 12.64
N ALA A 153 -0.69 20.22 11.71
CA ALA A 153 -0.63 20.52 10.28
C ALA A 153 -1.57 21.68 9.89
N VAL A 154 -2.75 21.78 10.50
CA VAL A 154 -3.67 22.92 10.28
C VAL A 154 -3.05 24.23 10.80
N GLY A 155 -2.50 24.26 12.01
CA GLY A 155 -1.83 25.44 12.57
C GLY A 155 -0.62 25.88 11.74
N ILE A 156 0.26 24.92 11.39
CA ILE A 156 1.54 25.21 10.72
C ILE A 156 1.37 25.53 9.23
N CYS A 157 0.45 24.87 8.50
CA CYS A 157 0.43 24.92 7.03
C CYS A 157 -0.65 25.84 6.43
N SER A 158 -1.71 26.21 7.17
CA SER A 158 -2.87 26.93 6.59
C SER A 158 -2.53 28.27 5.93
N ARG A 159 -1.45 28.94 6.35
CA ARG A 159 -0.88 30.15 5.70
C ARG A 159 -0.65 30.00 4.18
N TRP A 160 -0.37 28.79 3.70
CA TRP A 160 -0.15 28.52 2.28
C TRP A 160 -1.44 28.20 1.50
N GLY A 161 -2.58 28.05 2.19
CA GLY A 161 -3.90 27.80 1.61
C GLY A 161 -4.65 26.66 2.33
N PRO A 162 -5.98 26.55 2.14
CA PRO A 162 -6.81 25.54 2.82
C PRO A 162 -6.48 24.09 2.42
N TRP A 163 -5.83 23.90 1.28
CA TRP A 163 -5.33 22.60 0.81
C TRP A 163 -3.98 22.19 1.44
N ALA A 164 -3.22 23.15 2.00
CA ALA A 164 -1.84 22.91 2.40
C ALA A 164 -1.65 21.99 3.62
N PRO A 165 -2.49 22.04 4.68
CA PRO A 165 -2.42 21.05 5.77
C PRO A 165 -2.58 19.61 5.29
N ILE A 166 -3.57 19.37 4.43
CA ILE A 166 -3.87 18.03 3.91
C ILE A 166 -2.78 17.57 2.95
N GLY A 167 -2.28 18.47 2.08
CA GLY A 167 -1.14 18.18 1.21
C GLY A 167 0.14 17.85 1.98
N ALA A 168 0.39 18.53 3.11
CA ALA A 168 1.55 18.24 3.97
C ALA A 168 1.44 16.87 4.67
N LEU A 169 0.26 16.51 5.18
CA LEU A 169 0.02 15.19 5.81
C LEU A 169 0.17 14.03 4.81
N ILE A 170 -0.35 14.20 3.60
CA ILE A 170 -0.25 13.20 2.54
C ILE A 170 1.18 13.14 1.97
N GLY A 171 1.88 14.28 1.88
CA GLY A 171 3.31 14.31 1.57
C GLY A 171 4.16 13.61 2.63
N LEU A 172 3.84 13.78 3.91
CA LEU A 172 4.47 13.07 5.01
C LEU A 172 4.23 11.55 4.94
N LEU A 173 3.01 11.11 4.60
CA LEU A 173 2.71 9.69 4.34
C LEU A 173 3.62 9.13 3.24
N TRP A 174 3.74 9.84 2.11
CA TRP A 174 4.61 9.43 1.02
C TRP A 174 6.09 9.35 1.45
N VAL A 175 6.61 10.36 2.14
CA VAL A 175 7.99 10.39 2.64
C VAL A 175 8.25 9.24 3.64
N VAL A 176 7.41 9.06 4.65
CA VAL A 176 7.57 8.01 5.67
C VAL A 176 7.64 6.63 5.01
N MET A 177 6.74 6.34 4.07
CA MET A 177 6.65 5.04 3.42
C MET A 177 7.82 4.77 2.45
N VAL A 178 8.26 5.78 1.69
CA VAL A 178 9.46 5.67 0.84
C VAL A 178 10.72 5.50 1.67
N VAL A 179 10.90 6.28 2.74
CA VAL A 179 12.08 6.19 3.62
C VAL A 179 12.10 4.86 4.37
N ASP A 180 10.96 4.36 4.86
CA ASP A 180 10.87 3.05 5.50
C ASP A 180 11.34 1.94 4.55
N VAL A 181 10.74 1.81 3.37
CA VAL A 181 11.12 0.77 2.40
C VAL A 181 12.58 0.89 1.95
N CYS A 182 13.08 2.11 1.73
CA CYS A 182 14.50 2.34 1.43
C CYS A 182 15.46 2.07 2.60
N THR A 183 14.98 1.95 3.84
CA THR A 183 15.79 1.65 5.05
C THR A 183 15.51 0.28 5.66
N GLY A 184 14.70 -0.57 4.99
CA GLY A 184 14.48 -1.98 5.34
C GLY A 184 13.02 -2.42 5.43
N GLY A 185 12.05 -1.52 5.26
CA GLY A 185 10.61 -1.82 5.25
C GLY A 185 10.05 -2.24 6.61
N ARG A 186 10.65 -1.78 7.70
CA ARG A 186 10.33 -2.19 9.08
C ARG A 186 8.92 -1.82 9.53
N LEU A 187 8.30 -0.81 8.90
CA LEU A 187 6.90 -0.44 9.16
C LEU A 187 5.91 -1.19 8.26
N GLN A 188 6.36 -1.82 7.17
CA GLN A 188 5.48 -2.57 6.25
C GLN A 188 4.97 -3.89 6.83
N ILE A 189 5.60 -4.41 7.89
CA ILE A 189 5.22 -5.65 8.58
C ILE A 189 4.92 -5.36 10.05
N ASN A 190 3.99 -6.12 10.65
CA ASN A 190 3.62 -6.01 12.06
C ASN A 190 3.11 -4.62 12.49
N THR A 191 2.52 -3.87 11.56
CA THR A 191 1.70 -2.67 11.82
C THR A 191 0.24 -2.94 11.45
N PRO A 192 -0.76 -2.23 12.04
CA PRO A 192 -2.18 -2.56 11.82
C PRO A 192 -2.70 -2.36 10.39
N LEU A 193 -2.00 -1.62 9.52
CA LEU A 193 -2.30 -1.51 8.08
C LEU A 193 -1.22 -2.12 7.17
N GLY A 194 -0.07 -2.50 7.72
CA GLY A 194 0.93 -3.32 7.04
C GLY A 194 0.56 -4.82 7.02
N TYR A 195 1.50 -5.66 6.61
CA TYR A 195 1.37 -7.12 6.58
C TYR A 195 1.54 -7.79 7.94
N THR A 196 1.29 -9.10 7.95
CA THR A 196 1.56 -10.03 9.06
C THR A 196 2.25 -11.29 8.52
N PRO A 197 3.22 -11.89 9.25
CA PRO A 197 3.79 -13.20 8.95
C PRO A 197 2.75 -14.32 8.83
N THR A 198 1.67 -14.30 9.63
CA THR A 198 0.66 -15.38 9.70
C THR A 198 -0.10 -15.62 8.40
N VAL A 199 -0.20 -14.60 7.55
CA VAL A 199 -0.84 -14.64 6.23
C VAL A 199 0.18 -14.88 5.11
N ALA A 200 1.49 -14.76 5.41
CA ALA A 200 2.63 -14.95 4.49
C ALA A 200 2.61 -14.15 3.16
N GLY A 201 1.67 -13.21 2.98
CA GLY A 201 1.39 -12.60 1.68
C GLY A 201 2.49 -11.70 1.09
N ARG A 202 3.36 -11.13 1.94
CA ARG A 202 4.65 -10.52 1.55
C ARG A 202 5.49 -10.23 2.80
N PHE A 203 6.79 -10.47 2.72
CA PHE A 203 7.74 -10.23 3.82
C PHE A 203 8.65 -9.01 3.60
N GLN A 204 8.60 -8.38 2.42
CA GLN A 204 9.42 -7.21 2.09
C GLN A 204 8.62 -6.24 1.19
N GLY A 205 8.82 -4.94 1.43
CA GLY A 205 8.46 -3.87 0.48
C GLY A 205 6.99 -3.48 0.40
N PHE A 206 6.65 -2.81 -0.70
CA PHE A 206 5.27 -2.70 -1.20
C PHE A 206 4.63 -4.11 -1.26
N GLY A 207 3.49 -4.53 -0.71
CA GLY A 207 2.50 -3.89 0.16
C GLY A 207 1.24 -3.47 -0.58
N ASN A 208 0.28 -4.35 -0.88
CA ASN A 208 -0.87 -3.96 -1.71
C ASN A 208 -1.74 -2.84 -1.12
N LEU A 209 -2.01 -2.86 0.20
CA LEU A 209 -2.69 -1.74 0.87
C LEU A 209 -1.77 -0.51 0.97
N SER A 210 -0.51 -0.72 1.38
CA SER A 210 0.55 0.30 1.39
C SER A 210 0.74 0.97 0.03
N PHE A 211 0.59 0.24 -1.08
CA PHE A 211 0.76 0.66 -2.45
C PHE A 211 -0.40 1.54 -2.90
N GLY A 212 -1.65 1.19 -2.53
CA GLY A 212 -2.79 2.08 -2.72
C GLY A 212 -2.54 3.43 -2.03
N LEU A 213 -2.10 3.39 -0.77
CA LEU A 213 -1.77 4.59 0.00
C LEU A 213 -0.60 5.39 -0.62
N VAL A 214 0.53 4.75 -0.90
CA VAL A 214 1.75 5.35 -1.47
C VAL A 214 1.51 5.88 -2.87
N GLY A 215 0.81 5.15 -3.73
CA GLY A 215 0.46 5.58 -5.08
C GLY A 215 -0.48 6.78 -5.08
N ALA A 216 -1.53 6.78 -4.25
CA ALA A 216 -2.39 7.96 -4.08
C ALA A 216 -1.62 9.14 -3.47
N ALA A 217 -0.76 8.90 -2.48
CA ALA A 217 0.02 9.93 -1.81
C ALA A 217 1.09 10.53 -2.73
N ALA A 218 1.75 9.72 -3.55
CA ALA A 218 2.66 10.16 -4.60
C ALA A 218 1.94 11.05 -5.62
N VAL A 219 0.75 10.63 -6.09
CA VAL A 219 -0.07 11.43 -7.01
C VAL A 219 -0.44 12.78 -6.39
N VAL A 220 -0.91 12.83 -5.13
CA VAL A 220 -1.18 14.10 -4.43
C VAL A 220 0.09 14.96 -4.32
N THR A 221 1.20 14.38 -3.84
CA THR A 221 2.48 15.05 -3.62
C THR A 221 3.00 15.70 -4.91
N ALA A 222 2.90 14.98 -6.03
CA ALA A 222 3.23 15.48 -7.36
C ALA A 222 2.40 16.72 -7.77
N VAL A 223 1.10 16.78 -7.46
CA VAL A 223 0.27 17.94 -7.83
C VAL A 223 0.41 19.13 -6.88
N LEU A 224 1.06 19.01 -5.70
CA LEU A 224 1.11 20.10 -4.71
C LEU A 224 1.70 21.40 -5.27
N THR A 225 2.73 21.32 -6.10
CA THR A 225 3.33 22.49 -6.77
C THR A 225 2.43 23.04 -7.87
N LEU A 226 1.72 22.20 -8.63
CA LEU A 226 0.73 22.66 -9.60
C LEU A 226 -0.48 23.32 -8.91
N GLN A 227 -0.94 22.77 -7.79
CA GLN A 227 -1.98 23.34 -6.95
C GLN A 227 -1.52 24.69 -6.37
N ARG A 228 -0.26 24.82 -5.96
CA ARG A 228 0.33 26.09 -5.52
C ARG A 228 0.37 27.13 -6.64
N ALA A 229 0.94 26.80 -7.80
CA ALA A 229 1.03 27.70 -8.96
C ALA A 229 -0.36 28.16 -9.43
N THR A 230 -1.31 27.23 -9.60
CA THR A 230 -2.69 27.54 -9.97
C THR A 230 -3.52 28.22 -8.86
N SER A 231 -2.98 28.31 -7.63
CA SER A 231 -3.52 29.14 -6.55
C SER A 231 -2.90 30.57 -6.52
N GLY A 232 -2.23 30.99 -7.59
CA GLY A 232 -1.61 32.32 -7.71
C GLY A 232 -0.39 32.52 -6.79
N ARG A 233 0.19 31.46 -6.24
CA ARG A 233 1.38 31.52 -5.37
C ARG A 233 2.63 31.10 -6.15
N PRO A 234 3.76 31.82 -6.04
CA PRO A 234 4.99 31.46 -6.74
C PRO A 234 5.53 30.10 -6.29
N THR A 235 6.18 29.43 -7.25
CA THR A 235 6.84 28.12 -7.12
C THR A 235 8.28 28.21 -7.59
N VAL A 236 9.24 27.82 -6.74
CA VAL A 236 10.68 27.83 -7.06
C VAL A 236 11.02 26.78 -8.13
N VAL A 237 10.31 25.64 -8.13
CA VAL A 237 10.50 24.53 -9.07
C VAL A 237 9.23 24.36 -9.90
N ALA A 238 9.38 24.18 -11.21
CA ALA A 238 8.25 23.94 -12.10
C ALA A 238 7.53 22.61 -11.77
N PRO A 239 6.19 22.54 -11.78
CA PRO A 239 5.47 21.36 -11.29
C PRO A 239 5.83 20.03 -11.99
N VAL A 240 6.17 20.10 -13.29
CA VAL A 240 6.60 18.94 -14.08
C VAL A 240 7.82 18.25 -13.48
N TRP A 241 8.80 19.00 -12.97
CA TRP A 241 10.01 18.43 -12.35
C TRP A 241 9.72 17.76 -11.01
N VAL A 242 8.79 18.31 -10.21
CA VAL A 242 8.37 17.67 -8.95
C VAL A 242 7.57 16.39 -9.24
N ALA A 243 6.71 16.39 -10.26
CA ALA A 243 6.02 15.18 -10.70
C ALA A 243 7.00 14.12 -11.22
N ALA A 244 8.02 14.51 -11.98
CA ALA A 244 9.08 13.60 -12.45
C ALA A 244 9.90 13.02 -11.29
N PHE A 245 10.31 13.85 -10.32
CA PHE A 245 11.04 13.41 -9.13
C PHE A 245 10.23 12.43 -8.28
N VAL A 246 9.00 12.81 -7.90
CA VAL A 246 8.10 11.98 -7.09
C VAL A 246 7.77 10.67 -7.82
N GLY A 247 7.56 10.71 -9.14
CA GLY A 247 7.33 9.53 -9.97
C GLY A 247 8.53 8.60 -10.04
N ALA A 248 9.73 9.13 -10.27
CA ALA A 248 10.96 8.34 -10.29
C ALA A 248 11.25 7.69 -8.93
N VAL A 249 11.18 8.45 -7.84
CA VAL A 249 11.40 7.96 -6.48
C VAL A 249 10.36 6.90 -6.10
N THR A 250 9.08 7.12 -6.42
CA THR A 250 8.02 6.11 -6.17
C THR A 250 8.25 4.86 -7.02
N THR A 251 8.64 5.01 -8.28
CA THR A 251 8.96 3.86 -9.15
C THR A 251 10.12 3.05 -8.58
N VAL A 252 11.20 3.70 -8.15
CA VAL A 252 12.35 3.00 -7.53
C VAL A 252 11.94 2.28 -6.25
N ALA A 253 11.20 2.94 -5.34
CA ALA A 253 10.75 2.35 -4.08
C ALA A 253 9.78 1.16 -4.26
N VAL A 254 8.95 1.18 -5.31
CA VAL A 254 8.00 0.10 -5.63
C VAL A 254 8.66 -1.03 -6.42
N ALA A 255 9.52 -0.70 -7.39
CA ALA A 255 9.96 -1.64 -8.43
C ALA A 255 11.31 -2.31 -8.16
N ALA A 256 12.22 -1.67 -7.41
CA ALA A 256 13.59 -2.16 -7.29
C ALA A 256 13.64 -3.51 -6.54
N PRO A 257 14.35 -4.53 -7.05
CA PRO A 257 14.54 -5.80 -6.37
C PRO A 257 15.27 -5.73 -5.02
N ALA A 258 15.89 -4.59 -4.66
CA ALA A 258 16.41 -4.35 -3.31
C ALA A 258 15.29 -4.07 -2.28
N PHE A 259 14.08 -3.76 -2.76
CA PHE A 259 12.94 -3.28 -1.97
C PHE A 259 11.69 -4.16 -2.12
N GLY A 260 11.84 -5.41 -2.59
CA GLY A 260 10.76 -6.42 -2.71
C GLY A 260 10.10 -6.56 -4.10
N SER A 261 10.32 -5.61 -5.02
CA SER A 261 9.81 -5.59 -6.42
C SER A 261 8.31 -5.90 -6.60
N ASP A 262 7.47 -4.89 -6.35
CA ASP A 262 6.05 -4.97 -6.68
C ASP A 262 5.80 -4.69 -8.17
N VAL A 263 5.65 -5.75 -8.94
CA VAL A 263 5.40 -5.71 -10.39
C VAL A 263 4.06 -5.02 -10.73
N GLY A 264 2.99 -5.33 -9.99
CA GLY A 264 1.66 -4.77 -10.25
C GLY A 264 1.60 -3.27 -9.94
N GLY A 265 2.25 -2.88 -8.84
CA GLY A 265 2.47 -1.48 -8.49
C GLY A 265 3.35 -0.73 -9.50
N THR A 266 4.42 -1.35 -9.99
CA THR A 266 5.32 -0.77 -11.01
C THR A 266 4.58 -0.47 -12.31
N LEU A 267 3.81 -1.44 -12.80
CA LEU A 267 2.98 -1.31 -14.01
C LEU A 267 1.87 -0.26 -13.86
N ALA A 268 1.51 0.15 -12.64
CA ALA A 268 0.52 1.19 -12.36
C ALA A 268 1.14 2.59 -12.15
N VAL A 269 2.31 2.68 -11.51
CA VAL A 269 3.01 3.94 -11.22
C VAL A 269 3.62 4.56 -12.48
N LEU A 270 4.29 3.76 -13.32
CA LEU A 270 4.95 4.28 -14.52
C LEU A 270 3.96 4.96 -15.50
N PRO A 271 2.81 4.36 -15.87
CA PRO A 271 1.85 5.01 -16.76
C PRO A 271 1.14 6.20 -16.12
N SER A 272 0.81 6.13 -14.83
CA SER A 272 0.12 7.23 -14.14
C SER A 272 1.00 8.47 -14.02
N PHE A 273 2.29 8.33 -13.77
CA PHE A 273 3.22 9.45 -13.76
C PHE A 273 3.52 9.99 -15.15
N ALA A 274 3.60 9.14 -16.19
CA ALA A 274 3.67 9.61 -17.56
C ALA A 274 2.43 10.42 -17.97
N VAL A 275 1.23 9.98 -17.57
CA VAL A 275 -0.05 10.70 -17.74
C VAL A 275 -0.04 12.04 -16.99
N LEU A 276 0.37 12.07 -15.72
CA LEU A 276 0.53 13.31 -14.95
C LEU A 276 1.46 14.30 -15.65
N ILE A 277 2.68 13.87 -15.99
CA ILE A 277 3.72 14.70 -16.62
C ILE A 277 3.25 15.26 -17.98
N ALA A 278 2.57 14.45 -18.79
CA ALA A 278 2.01 14.89 -20.07
C ALA A 278 0.95 15.99 -19.88
N LEU A 279 0.01 15.80 -18.94
CA LEU A 279 -1.06 16.77 -18.66
C LEU A 279 -0.53 18.05 -18.00
N MET A 280 0.46 17.94 -17.10
CA MET A 280 1.15 19.11 -16.54
C MET A 280 1.91 19.91 -17.60
N SER A 281 2.46 19.23 -18.62
CA SER A 281 3.12 19.83 -19.77
C SER A 281 2.15 20.37 -20.83
N GLY A 282 0.83 20.38 -20.58
CA GLY A 282 -0.20 20.79 -21.54
C GLY A 282 -0.33 19.88 -22.78
N ARG A 283 0.35 18.73 -22.81
CA ARG A 283 0.39 17.83 -23.96
C ARG A 283 -0.87 16.97 -24.00
N ARG A 284 -1.55 16.93 -25.15
CA ARG A 284 -2.66 16.00 -25.37
C ARG A 284 -2.16 14.55 -25.31
N ILE A 285 -2.89 13.71 -24.59
CA ILE A 285 -2.70 12.25 -24.59
C ILE A 285 -3.29 11.71 -25.90
N SER A 286 -2.50 10.96 -26.66
CA SER A 286 -2.96 10.23 -27.85
C SER A 286 -2.78 8.73 -27.64
N TRP A 287 -3.51 7.90 -28.38
CA TRP A 287 -3.40 6.44 -28.30
C TRP A 287 -1.96 5.96 -28.59
N GLN A 288 -1.25 6.59 -29.53
CA GLN A 288 0.17 6.36 -29.78
C GLN A 288 1.06 6.63 -28.55
N ARG A 289 0.79 7.72 -27.81
CA ARG A 289 1.53 8.06 -26.58
C ARG A 289 1.20 7.09 -25.45
N LEU A 290 -0.04 6.63 -25.33
CA LEU A 290 -0.41 5.58 -24.38
C LEU A 290 0.26 4.23 -24.73
N GLY A 291 0.31 3.86 -26.02
CA GLY A 291 1.02 2.69 -26.50
C GLY A 291 2.52 2.76 -26.21
N LEU A 292 3.16 3.91 -26.45
CA LEU A 292 4.58 4.12 -26.14
C LEU A 292 4.85 4.07 -24.62
N VAL A 293 3.97 4.63 -23.80
CA VAL A 293 4.05 4.54 -22.33
C VAL A 293 3.87 3.11 -21.84
N GLY A 294 2.92 2.36 -22.42
CA GLY A 294 2.74 0.94 -22.13
C GLY A 294 3.97 0.11 -22.51
N LEU A 295 4.50 0.30 -23.71
CA LEU A 295 5.73 -0.35 -24.18
C LEU A 295 6.93 -0.02 -23.29
N ALA A 296 7.15 1.26 -22.97
CA ALA A 296 8.22 1.68 -22.07
C ALA A 296 8.08 1.04 -20.67
N THR A 297 6.85 0.96 -20.15
CA THR A 297 6.56 0.32 -18.85
C THR A 297 6.86 -1.18 -18.88
N VAL A 298 6.46 -1.89 -19.95
CA VAL A 298 6.79 -3.32 -20.15
C VAL A 298 8.29 -3.52 -20.27
N VAL A 299 9.00 -2.66 -21.03
CA VAL A 299 10.46 -2.70 -21.17
C VAL A 299 11.16 -2.43 -19.84
N THR A 300 10.67 -1.50 -19.01
CA THR A 300 11.22 -1.27 -17.66
C THR A 300 11.04 -2.49 -16.76
N VAL A 301 9.86 -3.11 -16.76
CA VAL A 301 9.62 -4.34 -15.96
C VAL A 301 10.47 -5.52 -16.46
N ALA A 302 10.61 -5.69 -17.78
CA ALA A 302 11.49 -6.71 -18.35
C ALA A 302 12.96 -6.48 -17.98
N ALA A 303 13.45 -5.24 -18.06
CA ALA A 303 14.81 -4.88 -17.66
C ALA A 303 15.05 -5.14 -16.16
N LEU A 304 14.09 -4.80 -15.29
CA LEU A 304 14.15 -5.12 -13.87
C LEU A 304 14.14 -6.63 -13.60
N ALA A 305 13.41 -7.42 -14.41
CA ALA A 305 13.41 -8.87 -14.32
C ALA A 305 14.75 -9.49 -14.72
N PHE A 306 15.42 -8.96 -15.76
CA PHE A 306 16.78 -9.37 -16.11
C PHE A 306 17.80 -8.99 -15.02
N VAL A 307 17.67 -7.79 -14.41
CA VAL A 307 18.52 -7.35 -13.28
C VAL A 307 18.29 -8.23 -12.04
N ASP A 308 17.06 -8.67 -11.78
CA ASP A 308 16.75 -9.59 -10.68
C ASP A 308 17.25 -11.02 -10.98
N ARG A 309 17.05 -11.54 -12.20
CA ARG A 309 17.60 -12.85 -12.63
C ARG A 309 19.13 -12.88 -12.58
N ALA A 310 19.81 -11.75 -12.79
CA ALA A 310 21.27 -11.64 -12.67
C ALA A 310 21.80 -11.81 -11.23
N ARG A 311 20.92 -11.84 -10.22
CA ARG A 311 21.28 -12.18 -8.84
C ARG A 311 21.51 -13.68 -8.66
N ALA A 312 22.27 -14.02 -7.62
CA ALA A 312 22.39 -15.40 -7.12
C ALA A 312 20.99 -15.98 -6.83
N ALA A 313 20.79 -17.27 -7.12
CA ALA A 313 19.47 -17.89 -7.20
C ALA A 313 18.61 -17.65 -5.95
N ASP A 314 19.19 -17.82 -4.76
CA ASP A 314 18.54 -17.67 -3.45
C ASP A 314 18.13 -16.23 -3.13
N SER A 315 18.63 -15.25 -3.90
CA SER A 315 18.41 -13.81 -3.71
C SER A 315 17.56 -13.15 -4.80
N ARG A 316 17.04 -13.93 -5.76
CA ARG A 316 16.07 -13.48 -6.78
C ARG A 316 14.70 -13.26 -6.14
N THR A 317 14.03 -12.16 -6.47
CA THR A 317 12.61 -11.99 -6.12
C THR A 317 11.71 -12.88 -6.99
N HIS A 318 10.39 -12.79 -6.79
CA HIS A 318 9.42 -13.43 -7.69
C HIS A 318 9.49 -12.90 -9.14
N LEU A 319 10.04 -11.70 -9.39
CA LEU A 319 10.11 -11.15 -10.75
C LEU A 319 11.16 -11.86 -11.62
N GLY A 320 12.36 -12.11 -11.11
CA GLY A 320 13.39 -12.89 -11.80
C GLY A 320 12.97 -14.33 -12.03
N ARG A 321 12.33 -14.98 -11.04
CA ARG A 321 11.80 -16.34 -11.18
C ARG A 321 10.62 -16.44 -12.15
N PHE A 322 9.73 -15.45 -12.18
CA PHE A 322 8.67 -15.39 -13.20
C PHE A 322 9.23 -15.24 -14.62
N LEU A 323 10.38 -14.56 -14.81
CA LEU A 323 11.07 -14.54 -16.10
C LEU A 323 11.65 -15.92 -16.46
N ASP A 324 12.16 -16.66 -15.49
CA ASP A 324 12.63 -18.04 -15.67
C ASP A 324 11.47 -18.97 -16.11
N GLU A 325 10.32 -18.91 -15.43
CA GLU A 325 9.08 -19.63 -15.77
C GLU A 325 8.49 -19.24 -17.13
N LEU A 326 8.51 -17.94 -17.48
CA LEU A 326 8.00 -17.43 -18.74
C LEU A 326 8.86 -17.88 -19.94
N LEU A 327 10.17 -17.98 -19.74
CA LEU A 327 11.10 -18.52 -20.75
C LEU A 327 11.02 -20.05 -20.87
N ALA A 328 10.58 -20.75 -19.82
CA ALA A 328 10.30 -22.20 -19.87
C ALA A 328 8.97 -22.53 -20.59
N GLY A 329 8.02 -21.58 -20.66
CA GLY A 329 6.81 -21.66 -21.51
C GLY A 329 5.48 -21.57 -20.77
N ASP A 330 5.45 -21.68 -19.45
CA ASP A 330 4.20 -21.84 -18.66
C ASP A 330 3.41 -20.54 -18.38
N GLY A 331 3.91 -19.38 -18.85
CA GLY A 331 3.37 -18.06 -18.50
C GLY A 331 1.85 -17.89 -18.71
N TRP A 332 1.26 -18.52 -19.72
CA TRP A 332 -0.18 -18.46 -19.98
C TRP A 332 -1.02 -19.14 -18.89
N LEU A 333 -0.54 -20.25 -18.32
CA LEU A 333 -1.21 -20.97 -17.24
C LEU A 333 -1.25 -20.11 -15.97
N ILE A 334 -0.15 -19.43 -15.68
CA ILE A 334 0.05 -18.54 -14.52
C ILE A 334 -0.86 -17.30 -14.63
N ILE A 335 -0.91 -16.65 -15.80
CA ILE A 335 -1.80 -15.50 -16.06
C ILE A 335 -3.27 -15.90 -15.84
N ARG A 336 -3.70 -17.05 -16.37
CA ARG A 336 -5.07 -17.57 -16.20
C ARG A 336 -5.40 -17.89 -14.74
N ARG A 337 -4.40 -18.35 -13.95
CA ARG A 337 -4.54 -18.65 -12.52
C ARG A 337 -4.67 -17.36 -11.68
N LYS A 338 -3.85 -16.34 -11.94
CA LYS A 338 -3.98 -15.00 -11.30
C LYS A 338 -5.33 -14.33 -11.59
N LEU A 339 -5.80 -14.38 -12.84
CA LEU A 339 -7.07 -13.75 -13.23
C LEU A 339 -8.28 -14.33 -12.48
N ARG A 340 -8.29 -15.65 -12.23
CA ARG A 340 -9.32 -16.31 -11.39
C ARG A 340 -9.26 -15.87 -9.93
N ALA A 341 -8.07 -15.71 -9.36
CA ALA A 341 -7.90 -15.26 -7.97
C ALA A 341 -8.49 -13.85 -7.74
N ASN A 342 -8.24 -12.91 -8.66
CA ASN A 342 -8.79 -11.56 -8.59
C ASN A 342 -10.34 -11.53 -8.65
N VAL A 343 -10.96 -12.49 -9.35
CA VAL A 343 -12.43 -12.64 -9.39
C VAL A 343 -12.96 -13.23 -8.08
N ALA A 344 -12.26 -14.19 -7.46
CA ALA A 344 -12.67 -14.79 -6.18
C ALA A 344 -12.63 -13.80 -5.01
N ILE A 345 -11.66 -12.87 -4.99
CA ILE A 345 -11.50 -11.85 -3.95
C ILE A 345 -12.60 -10.77 -4.03
N PHE A 346 -13.27 -10.63 -5.17
CA PHE A 346 -14.30 -9.62 -5.44
C PHE A 346 -15.45 -9.65 -4.42
N THR A 347 -15.86 -10.83 -3.95
CA THR A 347 -17.02 -11.04 -3.08
C THR A 347 -16.71 -11.12 -1.58
N SER A 348 -15.44 -11.31 -1.18
CA SER A 348 -15.08 -11.70 0.20
C SER A 348 -14.34 -10.61 1.01
N SER A 349 -14.00 -9.47 0.40
CA SER A 349 -13.26 -8.41 1.10
C SER A 349 -14.17 -7.30 1.66
N PHE A 350 -14.04 -7.00 2.95
CA PHE A 350 -14.64 -5.82 3.61
C PHE A 350 -14.37 -4.53 2.80
N TRP A 351 -13.16 -4.40 2.26
CA TRP A 351 -12.75 -3.25 1.45
C TRP A 351 -13.57 -3.07 0.17
N SER A 352 -14.08 -4.15 -0.44
CA SER A 352 -14.93 -4.07 -1.64
C SER A 352 -16.22 -3.29 -1.36
N PHE A 353 -16.90 -3.60 -0.26
CA PHE A 353 -18.14 -2.92 0.15
C PHE A 353 -17.92 -1.44 0.46
N VAL A 354 -16.79 -1.10 1.10
CA VAL A 354 -16.42 0.29 1.39
C VAL A 354 -16.24 1.10 0.11
N LEU A 355 -15.52 0.56 -0.88
CA LEU A 355 -15.30 1.23 -2.15
C LEU A 355 -16.60 1.39 -2.94
N VAL A 356 -17.41 0.34 -3.05
CA VAL A 356 -18.72 0.42 -3.73
C VAL A 356 -19.60 1.47 -3.05
N GLY A 357 -19.71 1.47 -1.71
CA GLY A 357 -20.48 2.46 -0.97
C GLY A 357 -20.02 3.91 -1.20
N VAL A 358 -18.72 4.16 -1.14
CA VAL A 358 -18.15 5.50 -1.36
C VAL A 358 -18.23 5.93 -2.83
N LEU A 359 -18.01 5.01 -3.80
CA LEU A 359 -18.17 5.32 -5.22
C LEU A 359 -19.62 5.63 -5.58
N VAL A 360 -20.60 4.86 -5.07
CA VAL A 360 -22.03 5.14 -5.25
C VAL A 360 -22.38 6.49 -4.63
N LEU A 361 -21.92 6.78 -3.42
CA LEU A 361 -22.15 8.06 -2.75
C LEU A 361 -21.55 9.25 -3.53
N LEU A 362 -20.33 9.10 -4.06
CA LEU A 362 -19.67 10.10 -4.91
C LEU A 362 -20.40 10.27 -6.26
N ALA A 363 -20.83 9.18 -6.90
CA ALA A 363 -21.56 9.20 -8.16
C ALA A 363 -22.94 9.86 -8.02
N VAL A 364 -23.69 9.54 -6.96
CA VAL A 364 -24.99 10.17 -6.65
C VAL A 364 -24.85 11.68 -6.47
N VAL A 365 -23.76 12.16 -5.87
CA VAL A 365 -23.53 13.61 -5.72
C VAL A 365 -22.97 14.24 -7.00
N ALA A 366 -22.08 13.57 -7.71
CA ALA A 366 -21.61 14.02 -9.03
C ALA A 366 -22.77 14.19 -10.01
N TRP A 367 -23.78 13.32 -9.94
CA TRP A 367 -25.05 13.43 -10.66
C TRP A 367 -25.92 14.59 -10.12
N ARG A 368 -26.30 14.56 -8.84
CA ARG A 368 -27.21 15.56 -8.22
C ARG A 368 -26.65 16.99 -8.21
N ARG A 369 -25.34 17.18 -8.26
CA ARG A 369 -24.65 18.49 -8.30
C ARG A 369 -23.84 18.69 -9.59
N ARG A 370 -24.12 17.95 -10.68
CA ARG A 370 -23.36 17.97 -11.94
C ARG A 370 -23.06 19.38 -12.47
N GLU A 371 -24.04 20.26 -12.39
CA GLU A 371 -24.00 21.65 -12.87
C GLU A 371 -23.09 22.56 -12.02
N SER A 372 -22.84 22.22 -10.75
CA SER A 372 -21.85 22.90 -9.91
C SER A 372 -20.47 22.23 -9.98
N VAL A 373 -20.43 20.90 -10.01
CA VAL A 373 -19.20 20.10 -9.92
C VAL A 373 -18.41 20.14 -11.23
N LEU A 374 -19.04 19.92 -12.38
CA LEU A 374 -18.33 19.84 -13.67
C LEU A 374 -17.64 21.18 -14.03
N PRO A 375 -18.25 22.37 -13.85
CA PRO A 375 -17.55 23.64 -14.04
C PRO A 375 -16.42 23.86 -13.02
N ALA A 376 -16.62 23.47 -11.75
CA ALA A 376 -15.59 23.61 -10.72
C ALA A 376 -14.33 22.77 -11.02
N VAL A 377 -14.51 21.52 -11.50
CA VAL A 377 -13.41 20.66 -11.94
C VAL A 377 -12.75 21.22 -13.21
N ARG A 378 -13.53 21.62 -14.22
CA ARG A 378 -12.99 22.22 -15.46
C ARG A 378 -12.11 23.44 -15.18
N ARG A 379 -12.54 24.32 -14.26
CA ARG A 379 -11.80 25.53 -13.83
C ARG A 379 -10.57 25.28 -12.97
N ARG A 380 -10.27 24.05 -12.52
CA ARG A 380 -9.13 23.72 -11.63
C ARG A 380 -8.15 22.75 -12.33
N PRO A 381 -7.09 23.24 -13.00
CA PRO A 381 -6.15 22.37 -13.73
C PRO A 381 -5.47 21.33 -12.84
N ALA A 382 -5.03 21.71 -11.65
CA ALA A 382 -4.41 20.79 -10.68
C ALA A 382 -5.34 19.62 -10.30
N LEU A 383 -6.65 19.88 -10.15
CA LEU A 383 -7.62 18.85 -9.84
C LEU A 383 -7.88 17.90 -11.03
N ARG A 384 -7.87 18.41 -12.27
CA ARG A 384 -7.96 17.55 -13.47
C ARG A 384 -6.75 16.64 -13.62
N VAL A 385 -5.55 17.17 -13.36
CA VAL A 385 -4.30 16.41 -13.36
C VAL A 385 -4.32 15.35 -12.26
N PHE A 386 -4.70 15.71 -11.03
CA PHE A 386 -4.88 14.78 -9.91
C PHE A 386 -5.82 13.63 -10.27
N LEU A 387 -7.04 13.94 -10.73
CA LEU A 387 -8.05 12.92 -11.03
C LEU A 387 -7.61 11.97 -12.14
N ALA A 388 -6.88 12.45 -13.16
CA ALA A 388 -6.35 11.61 -14.21
C ALA A 388 -5.27 10.64 -13.70
N GLY A 389 -4.23 11.16 -13.01
CA GLY A 389 -3.17 10.32 -12.46
C GLY A 389 -3.70 9.32 -11.42
N LEU A 390 -4.62 9.76 -10.56
CA LEU A 390 -5.29 8.92 -9.57
C LEU A 390 -6.07 7.79 -10.25
N ALA A 391 -6.87 8.10 -11.27
CA ALA A 391 -7.64 7.09 -12.00
C ALA A 391 -6.72 6.07 -12.67
N THR A 392 -5.57 6.50 -13.23
CA THR A 392 -4.58 5.58 -13.79
C THR A 392 -3.95 4.67 -12.73
N VAL A 393 -3.54 5.18 -11.56
CA VAL A 393 -3.06 4.32 -10.46
C VAL A 393 -4.15 3.37 -9.98
N ALA A 394 -5.38 3.87 -9.78
CA ALA A 394 -6.48 3.09 -9.22
C ALA A 394 -6.94 1.96 -10.14
N VAL A 395 -7.06 2.22 -11.45
CA VAL A 395 -7.50 1.22 -12.44
C VAL A 395 -6.41 0.18 -12.71
N LEU A 396 -5.15 0.59 -12.90
CA LEU A 396 -4.05 -0.34 -13.12
C LEU A 396 -3.71 -1.12 -11.84
N GLY A 397 -3.71 -0.45 -10.69
CA GLY A 397 -3.49 -1.08 -9.38
C GLY A 397 -4.61 -2.04 -8.97
N PHE A 398 -5.85 -1.83 -9.44
CA PHE A 398 -6.95 -2.80 -9.33
C PHE A 398 -6.73 -4.01 -10.24
N ALA A 399 -6.35 -3.77 -11.51
CA ALA A 399 -6.27 -4.82 -12.52
C ALA A 399 -5.03 -5.73 -12.38
N LEU A 400 -3.94 -5.22 -11.82
CA LEU A 400 -2.61 -5.87 -11.87
C LEU A 400 -2.09 -6.38 -10.52
N ASN A 401 -2.70 -5.96 -9.40
CA ASN A 401 -2.39 -6.52 -8.07
C ASN A 401 -3.36 -7.65 -7.70
N ASP A 402 -2.91 -8.55 -6.84
CA ASP A 402 -3.66 -9.72 -6.37
C ASP A 402 -4.80 -9.39 -5.39
N SER A 403 -4.83 -8.20 -4.78
CA SER A 403 -5.88 -7.80 -3.82
C SER A 403 -7.09 -7.09 -4.44
N GLY A 404 -7.16 -6.99 -5.78
CA GLY A 404 -8.32 -6.46 -6.51
C GLY A 404 -8.81 -5.10 -5.99
N LEU A 405 -10.10 -5.03 -5.61
CA LEU A 405 -10.74 -3.77 -5.19
C LEU A 405 -10.09 -3.13 -3.94
N ALA A 406 -9.40 -3.89 -3.09
CA ALA A 406 -8.83 -3.35 -1.85
C ALA A 406 -7.82 -2.22 -2.09
N VAL A 407 -7.12 -2.21 -3.24
CA VAL A 407 -6.18 -1.15 -3.63
C VAL A 407 -6.92 0.19 -3.83
N PRO A 408 -7.91 0.33 -4.74
CA PRO A 408 -8.71 1.56 -4.81
C PRO A 408 -9.54 1.84 -3.54
N SER A 409 -9.89 0.85 -2.71
CA SER A 409 -10.57 1.09 -1.43
C SER A 409 -9.71 1.90 -0.46
N ILE A 410 -8.48 1.47 -0.19
CA ILE A 410 -7.60 2.14 0.79
C ILE A 410 -7.15 3.52 0.28
N MET A 411 -7.06 3.71 -1.05
CA MET A 411 -6.81 5.02 -1.66
C MET A 411 -7.82 6.10 -1.21
N LEU A 412 -9.04 5.73 -0.82
CA LEU A 412 -10.04 6.69 -0.32
C LEU A 412 -9.59 7.44 0.94
N ALA A 413 -8.73 6.84 1.77
CA ALA A 413 -8.12 7.52 2.93
C ALA A 413 -7.25 8.73 2.54
N VAL A 414 -6.69 8.72 1.33
CA VAL A 414 -5.91 9.85 0.76
C VAL A 414 -6.80 10.75 -0.09
N VAL A 415 -7.67 10.14 -0.91
CA VAL A 415 -8.49 10.85 -1.91
C VAL A 415 -9.58 11.70 -1.27
N VAL A 416 -10.34 11.16 -0.31
CA VAL A 416 -11.46 11.89 0.32
C VAL A 416 -10.99 13.18 1.01
N PRO A 417 -9.97 13.18 1.92
CA PRO A 417 -9.54 14.43 2.54
C PRO A 417 -8.92 15.40 1.54
N TRP A 418 -8.17 14.94 0.53
CA TRP A 418 -7.62 15.81 -0.51
C TRP A 418 -8.71 16.47 -1.39
N LEU A 419 -9.75 15.71 -1.76
CA LEU A 419 -10.92 16.25 -2.44
C LEU A 419 -11.65 17.25 -1.54
N VAL A 420 -11.79 17.00 -0.23
CA VAL A 420 -12.35 18.00 0.70
C VAL A 420 -11.50 19.28 0.70
N ALA A 421 -10.18 19.17 0.81
CA ALA A 421 -9.27 20.31 0.86
C ALA A 421 -9.25 21.16 -0.42
N THR A 422 -9.55 20.55 -1.58
CA THR A 422 -9.48 21.19 -2.91
C THR A 422 -10.84 21.52 -3.53
N LEU A 423 -11.94 20.87 -3.10
CA LEU A 423 -13.31 21.13 -3.56
C LEU A 423 -14.17 21.90 -2.56
N VAL A 424 -14.08 21.62 -1.26
CA VAL A 424 -14.87 22.30 -0.22
C VAL A 424 -14.26 23.68 0.05
N ALA A 425 -14.55 24.60 -0.88
CA ALA A 425 -14.33 26.01 -0.68
C ALA A 425 -15.02 26.48 0.61
N VAL A 426 -14.47 27.52 1.24
CA VAL A 426 -15.26 28.33 2.16
C VAL A 426 -16.32 29.03 1.30
N VAL A 427 -17.50 28.42 1.20
CA VAL A 427 -18.68 29.04 0.59
C VAL A 427 -18.91 30.36 1.32
N PRO A 428 -18.78 31.53 0.65
CA PRO A 428 -19.18 32.78 1.26
C PRO A 428 -20.66 32.67 1.62
N ARG A 429 -21.06 33.16 2.80
CA ARG A 429 -22.49 33.15 3.16
C ARG A 429 -23.24 33.97 2.12
N ALA A 430 -24.12 33.32 1.36
CA ALA A 430 -25.16 34.02 0.63
C ALA A 430 -26.15 34.58 1.67
N GLY A 431 -25.99 35.86 2.00
CA GLY A 431 -26.79 36.57 3.01
C GLY A 431 -26.38 36.29 4.47
N ARG A 432 -25.51 37.16 5.00
CA ARG A 432 -25.51 37.75 6.36
C ARG A 432 -24.15 38.37 6.63
#